data_AF-A0A7W1U4E4-F1
#
_entry.id   AF-A0A7W1U4E4-F1
#
_cell.length_a   1.000
_cell.length_b   1.000
_cell.length_c   1.000
_cell.angle_alpha   90.00
_cell.angle_beta   90.00
_cell.angle_gamma   90.00
#
_symmetry.space_group_name_H-M   'P 1'
#
loop_
_entity.id
_entity.type
_entity.pdbx_description
1 polymer ?
#
loop_
_entity_poly.entity_id
_entity_poly.type
_entity_poly.pdbx_seq_one_letter_code
_entity_poly.pdbx_strand_id
1 'polypeptide(L)'
;MPDLLTAEEKVTTAPGPRPRSWFRRLLSARFLFVSIVVHLVIGLLAAVWVVQSYTATRKLTFKAGPPSPNHATRAVEHRVQMAKKQSTLSAPAMKRIVSTGLGKVTLPRMPAMPTTAAAAPGKMAGAGGAKIGTAPSAMEAGSSGGGGPVTAFGFHEKKTGALAGRFYDLKQTGSKHASGIGEEPGSYERYNAVLKTFLQSGWNEGLLTRYYRAPTELYASQVYVPIGDSAEAPRAFRVQNEVKPNFWLVLYKGEVTAPRSGTFRFVGRGDNTLVVRLREKTVFDGSWPEASVLDPSAVTEQNKLGNAAVPGWQLSAGQWFTIAQGERLPMEILIGDAGGSFSDYLMIEEKGGKYLSRRDRSGVAYPIFQAVKSPLPIWGLSRVSSGVNPEVAPAATIFDGGSSAPPSIFK
;
A
#
# COMPACT_ATOMS: atom_id res chain seq x y z
N MET A 1 13.13 -91.83 48.13
CA MET A 1 12.71 -90.45 47.81
C MET A 1 13.84 -89.81 47.01
N PRO A 2 13.82 -89.88 45.67
CA PRO A 2 14.86 -89.29 44.83
C PRO A 2 14.48 -87.90 44.29
N ASP A 3 15.53 -87.11 44.05
CA ASP A 3 15.55 -85.83 43.34
C ASP A 3 14.85 -85.88 41.98
N LEU A 4 13.98 -84.89 41.73
CA LEU A 4 13.40 -84.61 40.42
C LEU A 4 14.20 -83.49 39.75
N LEU A 5 14.99 -83.90 38.77
CA LEU A 5 15.79 -83.10 37.86
C LEU A 5 14.91 -82.28 36.91
N THR A 6 15.18 -80.97 36.90
CA THR A 6 15.25 -80.04 35.74
C THR A 6 14.52 -80.42 34.44
N ALA A 7 13.49 -79.65 34.12
CA ALA A 7 13.05 -79.39 32.74
C ALA A 7 13.08 -77.87 32.49
N GLU A 8 14.06 -77.40 31.72
CA GLU A 8 14.08 -76.05 31.13
C GLU A 8 13.01 -75.98 30.03
N GLU A 9 12.06 -75.05 30.18
CA GLU A 9 11.11 -74.69 29.14
C GLU A 9 11.81 -73.82 28.09
N LYS A 10 12.14 -74.42 26.93
CA LYS A 10 12.73 -73.72 25.79
C LYS A 10 11.62 -72.97 25.03
N VAL A 11 11.46 -71.68 25.31
CA VAL A 11 10.57 -70.78 24.57
C VAL A 11 11.06 -70.66 23.12
N THR A 12 10.32 -71.25 22.19
CA THR A 12 10.56 -71.17 20.74
C THR A 12 10.12 -69.80 20.21
N THR A 13 11.05 -68.87 20.04
CA THR A 13 10.80 -67.60 19.34
C THR A 13 10.69 -67.85 17.83
N ALA A 14 9.53 -67.55 17.25
CA ALA A 14 9.30 -67.56 15.81
C ALA A 14 10.19 -66.51 15.10
N PRO A 15 10.73 -66.79 13.89
CA PRO A 15 11.58 -65.82 13.20
C PRO A 15 10.74 -64.65 12.67
N GLY A 16 11.07 -63.43 13.11
CA GLY A 16 10.48 -62.20 12.60
C GLY A 16 10.72 -61.99 11.09
N PRO A 17 9.84 -61.26 10.38
CA PRO A 17 9.95 -61.06 8.95
C PRO A 17 11.21 -60.25 8.61
N ARG A 18 12.06 -60.79 7.72
CA ARG A 18 13.26 -60.10 7.22
C ARG A 18 12.88 -58.78 6.51
N PRO A 19 13.55 -57.65 6.78
CA PRO A 19 13.28 -56.41 6.09
C PRO A 19 13.61 -56.56 4.61
N ARG A 20 12.59 -56.41 3.76
CA ARG A 20 12.76 -56.40 2.31
C ARG A 20 13.56 -55.16 1.91
N SER A 21 14.75 -55.37 1.34
CA SER A 21 15.68 -54.34 0.88
C SER A 21 14.98 -53.28 0.02
N TRP A 22 15.14 -52.01 0.42
CA TRP A 22 14.57 -50.84 -0.25
C TRP A 22 14.95 -50.76 -1.75
N PHE A 23 16.09 -51.36 -2.12
CA PHE A 23 16.61 -51.35 -3.49
C PHE A 23 15.69 -52.11 -4.44
N ARG A 24 14.99 -53.15 -3.97
CA ARG A 24 14.01 -53.88 -4.81
C ARG A 24 12.71 -53.11 -5.04
N ARG A 25 12.36 -52.13 -4.19
CA ARG A 25 11.22 -51.21 -4.42
C ARG A 25 11.56 -50.09 -5.40
N LEU A 26 12.81 -49.64 -5.44
CA LEU A 26 13.28 -48.70 -6.46
C LEU A 26 13.34 -49.35 -7.85
N LEU A 27 13.77 -50.61 -7.92
CA LEU A 27 13.93 -51.35 -9.19
C LEU A 27 12.60 -51.85 -9.81
N SER A 28 11.47 -51.77 -9.09
CA SER A 28 10.13 -52.05 -9.65
C SER A 28 9.42 -50.80 -10.19
N ALA A 29 10.05 -49.63 -10.15
CA ALA A 29 9.45 -48.34 -10.49
C ALA A 29 9.38 -48.06 -12.00
N ARG A 30 8.84 -48.99 -12.78
CA ARG A 30 8.54 -48.80 -14.22
C ARG A 30 7.68 -47.55 -14.44
N PHE A 31 6.79 -47.23 -13.49
CA PHE A 31 5.94 -46.05 -13.52
C PHE A 31 6.69 -44.73 -13.30
N LEU A 32 7.72 -44.71 -12.45
CA LEU A 32 8.50 -43.48 -12.20
C LEU A 32 9.30 -43.09 -13.44
N PHE A 33 9.93 -44.07 -14.08
CA PHE A 33 10.68 -43.84 -15.31
C PHE A 33 9.76 -43.37 -16.45
N VAL A 34 8.60 -44.02 -16.64
CA VAL A 34 7.60 -43.58 -17.62
C VAL A 34 7.11 -42.16 -17.33
N SER A 35 6.85 -41.83 -16.06
CA SER A 35 6.43 -40.48 -15.67
C SER A 35 7.47 -39.42 -16.02
N ILE A 36 8.75 -39.68 -15.75
CA ILE A 36 9.85 -38.76 -16.08
C ILE A 36 9.94 -38.56 -17.61
N VAL A 37 9.85 -39.63 -18.39
CA VAL A 37 9.89 -39.54 -19.86
C VAL A 37 8.70 -38.73 -20.39
N VAL A 38 7.49 -38.94 -19.86
CA VAL A 38 6.30 -38.17 -20.26
C VAL A 38 6.47 -36.67 -19.98
N HIS A 39 7.02 -36.31 -18.81
CA HIS A 39 7.25 -34.89 -18.47
C HIS A 39 8.32 -34.25 -19.37
N LEU A 40 9.37 -35.00 -19.75
CA LEU A 40 10.38 -34.51 -20.68
C LEU A 40 9.81 -34.29 -22.08
N VAL A 41 8.96 -35.19 -22.56
CA VAL A 41 8.29 -35.05 -23.87
C VAL A 41 7.33 -33.86 -23.87
N ILE A 42 6.52 -33.69 -22.83
CA ILE A 42 5.59 -32.56 -22.71
C ILE A 42 6.37 -31.24 -22.63
N GLY A 43 7.46 -31.18 -21.86
CA GLY A 43 8.32 -30.01 -21.78
C GLY A 43 8.93 -29.62 -23.12
N LEU A 44 9.36 -30.62 -23.91
CA LEU A 44 9.97 -30.38 -25.23
C LEU A 44 8.92 -29.92 -26.26
N LEU A 45 7.71 -30.51 -26.24
CA LEU A 45 6.59 -30.06 -27.07
C LEU A 45 6.15 -28.63 -26.71
N ALA A 46 6.09 -28.29 -25.43
CA ALA A 46 5.76 -26.95 -24.97
C ALA A 46 6.83 -25.93 -25.41
N ALA A 47 8.12 -26.28 -25.33
CA ALA A 47 9.21 -25.42 -25.78
C ALA A 47 9.13 -25.15 -27.29
N VAL A 48 8.86 -26.17 -28.11
CA VAL A 48 8.66 -26.00 -29.57
C VAL A 48 7.45 -25.11 -29.84
N TRP A 49 6.33 -25.31 -29.14
CA TRP A 49 5.12 -24.51 -29.30
C TRP A 49 5.37 -23.02 -28.97
N VAL A 50 6.09 -22.74 -27.88
CA VAL A 50 6.48 -21.37 -27.50
C VAL A 50 7.38 -20.74 -28.57
N VAL A 51 8.39 -21.46 -29.07
CA VAL A 51 9.25 -20.92 -30.13
C VAL A 51 8.43 -20.62 -31.39
N GLN A 52 7.53 -21.52 -31.80
CA GLN A 52 6.66 -21.30 -32.96
C GLN A 52 5.67 -20.16 -32.77
N SER A 53 5.09 -20.00 -31.57
CA SER A 53 4.10 -18.96 -31.30
C SER A 53 4.70 -17.56 -31.22
N TYR A 54 5.95 -17.42 -30.76
CA TYR A 54 6.57 -16.12 -30.53
C TYR A 54 7.58 -15.67 -31.60
N THR A 55 8.09 -16.57 -32.45
CA THR A 55 9.04 -16.19 -33.52
C THR A 55 8.37 -15.77 -34.83
N ALA A 56 7.07 -16.02 -35.01
CA ALA A 56 6.36 -15.70 -36.26
C ALA A 56 6.05 -14.20 -36.48
N THR A 57 6.30 -13.31 -35.51
CA THR A 57 6.02 -11.87 -35.66
C THR A 57 7.24 -11.00 -35.40
N ARG A 58 8.26 -11.09 -36.26
CA ARG A 58 9.20 -9.97 -36.46
C ARG A 58 10.00 -10.14 -37.77
N LYS A 59 9.37 -9.82 -38.90
CA LYS A 59 10.09 -9.23 -40.03
C LYS A 59 9.96 -7.71 -39.92
N LEU A 60 10.87 -7.09 -39.18
CA LEU A 60 11.07 -5.64 -39.27
C LEU A 60 11.91 -5.38 -40.52
N THR A 61 11.24 -5.24 -41.66
CA THR A 61 11.87 -4.62 -42.83
C THR A 61 12.01 -3.15 -42.51
N PHE A 62 13.21 -2.72 -42.10
CA PHE A 62 13.53 -1.32 -41.95
C PHE A 62 13.48 -0.66 -43.34
N LYS A 63 12.36 -0.01 -43.66
CA LYS A 63 12.37 1.02 -44.69
C LYS A 63 12.94 2.28 -44.05
N ALA A 64 14.24 2.52 -44.26
CA ALA A 64 14.78 3.84 -44.03
C ALA A 64 13.96 4.84 -44.86
N GLY A 65 13.41 5.87 -44.20
CA GLY A 65 12.81 6.98 -44.92
C GLY A 65 13.84 7.62 -45.86
N PRO A 66 13.40 8.28 -46.95
CA PRO A 66 14.32 8.89 -47.90
C PRO A 66 15.29 9.84 -47.17
N PRO A 67 16.58 9.86 -47.56
CA PRO A 67 17.57 10.70 -46.91
C PRO A 67 17.17 12.17 -47.01
N SER A 68 17.07 12.84 -45.86
CA SER A 68 16.87 14.29 -45.78
C SER A 68 18.06 15.01 -46.44
N PRO A 69 17.85 15.97 -47.37
CA PRO A 69 18.92 16.59 -48.16
C PRO A 69 19.94 17.43 -47.39
N ASN A 70 19.70 17.75 -46.11
CA ASN A 70 20.52 18.70 -45.37
C ASN A 70 21.26 18.06 -44.20
N HIS A 71 22.59 17.95 -44.32
CA HIS A 71 23.48 17.52 -43.24
C HIS A 71 23.52 18.48 -42.03
N ALA A 72 23.07 19.73 -42.22
CA ALA A 72 23.10 20.77 -41.18
C ALA A 72 22.09 20.54 -40.04
N THR A 73 20.93 19.92 -40.30
CA THR A 73 19.88 19.73 -39.27
C THR A 73 20.28 18.70 -38.21
N ARG A 74 21.00 17.62 -38.57
CA ARG A 74 21.53 16.65 -37.59
C ARG A 74 22.54 17.28 -36.62
N ALA A 75 23.40 18.18 -37.11
CA ALA A 75 24.39 18.86 -36.27
C ALA A 75 23.73 19.86 -35.30
N VAL A 76 22.64 20.51 -35.73
CA VAL A 76 21.87 21.43 -34.88
C VAL A 76 21.09 20.66 -33.82
N GLU A 77 20.41 19.57 -34.16
CA GLU A 77 19.67 18.74 -33.18
C GLU A 77 20.60 18.12 -32.12
N HIS A 78 21.78 17.64 -32.52
CA HIS A 78 22.77 17.10 -31.59
C HIS A 78 23.36 18.19 -30.68
N ARG A 79 23.58 19.41 -31.19
CA ARG A 79 24.02 20.56 -30.37
C ARG A 79 22.95 21.02 -29.37
N VAL A 80 21.67 21.02 -29.76
CA VAL A 80 20.56 21.40 -28.86
C VAL A 80 20.38 20.37 -27.74
N GLN A 81 20.57 19.07 -28.03
CA GLN A 81 20.54 18.03 -27.01
C GLN A 81 21.71 18.12 -26.02
N MET A 82 22.92 18.46 -26.49
CA MET A 82 24.09 18.69 -25.63
C MET A 82 23.91 19.93 -24.74
N ALA A 83 23.38 21.04 -25.27
CA ALA A 83 23.09 22.24 -24.49
C ALA A 83 22.03 22.00 -23.40
N LYS A 84 20.97 21.24 -23.72
CA LYS A 84 19.92 20.89 -22.75
C LYS A 84 20.45 19.99 -21.63
N LYS A 85 21.33 19.03 -21.96
CA LYS A 85 21.97 18.12 -20.99
C LYS A 85 23.01 18.82 -20.11
N GLN A 86 23.69 19.85 -20.63
CA GLN A 86 24.64 20.67 -19.86
C GLN A 86 23.90 21.63 -18.91
N SER A 87 22.73 22.16 -19.29
CA SER A 87 21.91 23.03 -18.44
C SER A 87 21.31 22.34 -17.21
N THR A 88 21.30 21.00 -17.19
CA THR A 88 20.83 20.19 -16.05
C THR A 88 21.94 19.78 -15.07
N LEU A 89 23.20 20.17 -15.31
CA LEU A 89 24.36 19.78 -14.49
C LEU A 89 25.08 20.96 -13.80
N SER A 90 24.49 22.15 -13.78
CA SER A 90 25.01 23.28 -13.00
C SER A 90 24.04 23.61 -11.87
N ALA A 91 24.47 23.36 -10.62
CA ALA A 91 23.78 23.88 -9.45
C ALA A 91 23.67 25.41 -9.58
N PRO A 92 22.48 26.01 -9.35
CA PRO A 92 22.34 27.46 -9.49
C PRO A 92 23.16 28.15 -8.40
N ALA A 93 24.10 28.99 -8.82
CA ALA A 93 24.81 29.91 -7.93
C ALA A 93 23.79 30.89 -7.32
N MET A 94 23.57 30.77 -6.00
CA MET A 94 22.71 31.67 -5.25
C MET A 94 23.23 33.10 -5.34
N LYS A 95 22.52 33.98 -6.07
CA LYS A 95 22.72 35.42 -5.97
C LYS A 95 22.03 35.91 -4.70
N ARG A 96 22.83 36.27 -3.69
CA ARG A 96 22.40 36.92 -2.46
C ARG A 96 21.73 38.26 -2.80
N ILE A 97 20.40 38.33 -2.65
CA ILE A 97 19.67 39.60 -2.68
C ILE A 97 19.96 40.30 -1.35
N VAL A 98 20.78 41.35 -1.39
CA VAL A 98 20.95 42.28 -0.27
C VAL A 98 19.97 43.41 -0.51
N SER A 99 18.91 43.53 0.30
CA SER A 99 18.03 44.70 0.24
C SER A 99 18.63 45.83 1.08
N THR A 100 19.13 46.86 0.42
CA THR A 100 19.30 48.19 1.02
C THR A 100 18.00 48.97 0.80
N GLY A 101 17.12 49.00 1.79
CA GLY A 101 15.88 49.76 1.75
C GLY A 101 15.29 49.90 3.15
N LEU A 102 15.63 50.99 3.82
CA LEU A 102 15.06 51.39 5.11
C LEU A 102 13.61 51.85 4.90
N GLY A 103 12.64 50.98 5.16
CA GLY A 103 11.22 51.32 5.30
C GLY A 103 10.75 50.96 6.70
N LYS A 104 10.57 51.96 7.58
CA LYS A 104 10.01 51.78 8.93
C LYS A 104 8.58 51.25 8.83
N VAL A 105 8.39 49.96 9.09
CA VAL A 105 7.10 49.38 9.42
C VAL A 105 7.14 49.00 10.90
N THR A 106 6.51 49.80 11.74
CA THR A 106 6.34 49.52 13.16
C THR A 106 5.28 48.41 13.33
N LEU A 107 5.72 47.22 13.72
CA LEU A 107 4.83 46.15 14.17
C LEU A 107 4.38 46.40 15.62
N PRO A 108 3.13 46.09 15.99
CA PRO A 108 2.68 46.20 17.37
C PRO A 108 3.41 45.21 18.29
N ARG A 109 3.71 45.65 19.51
CA ARG A 109 4.43 44.87 20.53
C ARG A 109 3.59 43.65 20.94
N MET A 110 4.15 42.45 20.77
CA MET A 110 3.57 41.22 21.28
C MET A 110 3.49 41.22 22.83
N PRO A 111 2.41 40.71 23.43
CA PRO A 111 2.31 40.58 24.88
C PRO A 111 3.31 39.55 25.43
N ALA A 112 3.83 39.80 26.63
CA ALA A 112 4.83 38.95 27.28
C ALA A 112 4.18 37.65 27.80
N MET A 113 4.72 36.50 27.39
CA MET A 113 4.43 35.21 28.00
C MET A 113 5.26 35.04 29.29
N PRO A 114 4.68 34.52 30.39
CA PRO A 114 5.44 34.25 31.59
C PRO A 114 6.42 33.08 31.38
N THR A 115 7.69 33.33 31.67
CA THR A 115 8.76 32.33 31.77
C THR A 115 8.69 31.63 33.12
N THR A 116 8.36 30.35 33.15
CA THR A 116 8.61 29.51 34.34
C THR A 116 10.10 29.23 34.45
N ALA A 117 10.65 29.59 35.60
CA ALA A 117 12.05 29.55 35.94
C ALA A 117 12.69 28.16 35.81
N ALA A 118 13.97 28.18 35.42
CA ALA A 118 14.88 27.06 35.44
C ALA A 118 15.03 26.47 36.84
N ALA A 119 14.74 25.17 36.99
CA ALA A 119 15.30 24.36 38.05
C ALA A 119 16.64 23.79 37.58
N ALA A 120 17.69 24.05 38.35
CA ALA A 120 19.07 23.69 38.05
C ALA A 120 19.32 22.16 38.11
N PRO A 121 20.35 21.64 37.41
CA PRO A 121 20.59 20.21 37.23
C PRO A 121 21.50 19.61 38.30
N GLY A 122 21.07 18.51 38.91
CA GLY A 122 21.88 17.64 39.76
C GLY A 122 22.58 16.53 38.95
N LYS A 123 23.91 16.54 39.03
CA LYS A 123 24.90 15.49 38.69
C LYS A 123 24.52 14.13 39.32
N MET A 124 24.91 12.93 38.88
CA MET A 124 25.84 12.39 37.88
C MET A 124 25.66 10.85 37.81
N ALA A 125 26.06 10.29 36.67
CA ALA A 125 26.81 9.02 36.49
C ALA A 125 26.12 7.64 36.59
N GLY A 126 26.33 6.85 35.52
CA GLY A 126 26.26 5.38 35.51
C GLY A 126 25.57 4.79 34.27
N ALA A 127 26.10 4.99 33.04
CA ALA A 127 26.64 3.93 32.17
C ALA A 127 25.67 2.77 31.81
N GLY A 128 25.32 2.47 30.55
CA GLY A 128 25.80 2.93 29.25
C GLY A 128 24.95 2.31 28.11
N GLY A 129 25.13 2.83 26.88
CA GLY A 129 24.53 2.25 25.66
C GLY A 129 24.02 3.26 24.63
N ALA A 130 24.93 4.02 24.02
CA ALA A 130 24.84 4.74 22.74
C ALA A 130 23.45 5.23 22.26
N LYS A 131 23.08 6.45 22.70
CA LYS A 131 22.20 7.34 21.94
C LYS A 131 23.07 8.17 20.98
N ILE A 132 22.93 7.99 19.67
CA ILE A 132 23.35 8.99 18.69
C ILE A 132 22.18 9.95 18.51
N GLY A 133 22.39 11.19 18.92
CA GLY A 133 21.41 12.25 18.93
C GLY A 133 21.00 12.67 17.52
N THR A 134 19.70 12.79 17.30
CA THR A 134 19.14 13.59 16.22
C THR A 134 18.53 14.84 16.86
N ALA A 135 19.08 15.99 16.48
CA ALA A 135 18.53 17.30 16.82
C ALA A 135 17.14 17.46 16.17
N PRO A 136 16.24 18.28 16.74
CA PRO A 136 14.94 18.54 16.15
C PRO A 136 15.13 19.44 14.92
N SER A 137 15.20 18.84 13.74
CA SER A 137 15.19 19.57 12.48
C SER A 137 13.78 20.10 12.21
N ALA A 138 13.52 21.31 12.68
CA ALA A 138 12.55 22.20 12.04
C ALA A 138 13.14 22.69 10.71
N MET A 139 12.57 22.29 9.58
CA MET A 139 12.69 23.01 8.30
C MET A 139 11.58 22.48 7.36
N GLU A 140 10.56 23.28 7.14
CA GLU A 140 10.29 24.03 5.90
C GLU A 140 9.05 23.44 5.18
N ALA A 141 7.89 23.82 5.74
CA ALA A 141 6.63 23.70 5.06
C ALA A 141 6.59 24.72 3.91
N GLY A 142 6.75 24.21 2.68
CA GLY A 142 6.32 24.91 1.47
C GLY A 142 4.79 25.02 1.46
N SER A 143 4.28 25.97 2.22
CA SER A 143 2.88 26.36 2.26
C SER A 143 2.49 27.01 0.94
N SER A 144 1.62 26.34 0.19
CA SER A 144 0.68 27.03 -0.69
C SER A 144 -0.73 26.67 -0.22
N GLY A 145 -1.21 27.46 0.74
CA GLY A 145 -2.62 27.56 1.11
C GLY A 145 -3.11 26.56 2.17
N GLY A 146 -3.08 26.99 3.44
CA GLY A 146 -3.98 26.56 4.52
C GLY A 146 -3.89 25.10 4.98
N GLY A 147 -3.35 24.89 6.18
CA GLY A 147 -3.47 23.63 6.93
C GLY A 147 -2.13 23.01 7.28
N GLY A 148 -2.02 22.47 8.49
CA GLY A 148 -0.81 21.82 9.02
C GLY A 148 -0.28 20.65 8.17
N PRO A 149 0.81 19.98 8.61
CA PRO A 149 1.46 18.92 7.83
C PRO A 149 0.46 17.81 7.46
N VAL A 150 0.37 17.50 6.16
CA VAL A 150 -0.50 16.44 5.63
C VAL A 150 0.03 15.09 6.07
N THR A 151 -0.77 14.33 6.83
CA THR A 151 -0.40 12.95 7.15
C THR A 151 -0.79 12.01 6.01
N ALA A 152 -0.17 10.83 6.03
CA ALA A 152 -0.60 9.63 5.30
C ALA A 152 -2.12 9.37 5.31
N PHE A 153 -2.74 9.65 6.46
CA PHE A 153 -4.11 9.28 6.81
C PHE A 153 -5.08 10.46 6.67
N GLY A 154 -4.60 11.61 6.17
CA GLY A 154 -5.41 12.81 5.94
C GLY A 154 -5.02 14.00 6.81
N PHE A 155 -5.93 14.97 6.86
CA PHE A 155 -5.77 16.27 7.50
C PHE A 155 -6.45 16.31 8.86
N HIS A 156 -5.89 17.04 9.83
CA HIS A 156 -6.59 17.33 11.09
C HIS A 156 -7.72 18.34 10.93
N GLU A 157 -7.62 19.21 9.93
CA GLU A 157 -8.65 20.19 9.60
C GLU A 157 -9.70 19.56 8.69
N LYS A 158 -10.97 19.80 9.00
CA LYS A 158 -12.07 19.35 8.18
C LYS A 158 -12.02 20.02 6.81
N LYS A 159 -11.91 19.20 5.77
CA LYS A 159 -11.98 19.65 4.37
C LYS A 159 -13.30 19.22 3.75
N THR A 160 -14.00 20.15 3.09
CA THR A 160 -15.25 19.84 2.37
C THR A 160 -15.00 18.75 1.35
N GLY A 161 -15.85 17.72 1.35
CA GLY A 161 -15.77 16.55 0.46
C GLY A 161 -14.75 15.48 0.88
N ALA A 162 -13.91 15.73 1.90
CA ALA A 162 -12.99 14.71 2.40
C ALA A 162 -13.73 13.67 3.25
N LEU A 163 -13.17 12.46 3.31
CA LEU A 163 -13.70 11.35 4.08
C LEU A 163 -13.24 11.47 5.53
N ALA A 164 -14.18 11.47 6.48
CA ALA A 164 -13.89 11.51 7.91
C ALA A 164 -13.47 10.11 8.39
N GLY A 165 -12.22 9.99 8.82
CA GLY A 165 -11.58 8.78 9.33
C GLY A 165 -11.64 8.69 10.85
N ARG A 166 -12.14 7.56 11.35
CA ARG A 166 -12.15 7.20 12.76
C ARG A 166 -11.25 6.02 13.01
N PHE A 167 -10.29 6.18 13.91
CA PHE A 167 -9.36 5.13 14.31
C PHE A 167 -9.93 4.31 15.47
N TYR A 168 -9.81 2.99 15.36
CA TYR A 168 -10.21 2.01 16.37
C TYR A 168 -9.01 1.12 16.73
N ASP A 169 -8.70 1.04 18.01
CA ASP A 169 -7.76 0.04 18.52
C ASP A 169 -8.53 -1.21 18.95
N LEU A 170 -8.38 -2.30 18.19
CA LEU A 170 -9.11 -3.53 18.49
C LEU A 170 -8.56 -4.24 19.71
N LYS A 171 -7.37 -3.87 20.20
CA LYS A 171 -6.73 -4.55 21.34
C LYS A 171 -7.41 -4.25 22.66
N GLN A 172 -8.10 -3.11 22.77
CA GLN A 172 -8.71 -2.67 24.01
C GLN A 172 -10.15 -2.20 23.81
N THR A 173 -10.94 -2.30 24.87
CA THR A 173 -12.32 -1.82 24.90
C THR A 173 -12.38 -0.30 24.96
N GLY A 174 -13.56 0.29 24.79
CA GLY A 174 -13.78 1.73 24.98
C GLY A 174 -13.32 2.25 26.35
N SER A 175 -13.34 1.41 27.39
CA SER A 175 -12.85 1.71 28.74
C SER A 175 -11.38 1.32 28.97
N LYS A 176 -10.64 1.00 27.90
CA LYS A 176 -9.22 0.63 27.90
C LYS A 176 -8.89 -0.66 28.65
N HIS A 177 -9.85 -1.58 28.77
CA HIS A 177 -9.55 -2.96 29.20
C HIS A 177 -9.12 -3.80 28.00
N ALA A 178 -8.33 -4.85 28.24
CA ALA A 178 -7.96 -5.76 27.17
C ALA A 178 -9.20 -6.42 26.54
N SER A 179 -9.16 -6.58 25.22
CA SER A 179 -10.22 -7.25 24.44
C SER A 179 -9.92 -8.72 24.14
N GLY A 180 -8.71 -9.18 24.49
CA GLY A 180 -8.11 -10.45 24.04
C GLY A 180 -7.42 -10.38 22.67
N ILE A 181 -7.55 -9.30 21.90
CA ILE A 181 -6.77 -9.06 20.67
C ILE A 181 -5.44 -8.38 21.07
N GLY A 182 -4.32 -8.84 20.49
CA GLY A 182 -2.97 -8.41 20.88
C GLY A 182 -2.35 -9.23 22.01
N GLU A 183 -3.08 -10.25 22.50
CA GLU A 183 -2.59 -11.28 23.42
C GLU A 183 -2.37 -12.58 22.63
N GLU A 184 -1.18 -13.17 22.70
CA GLU A 184 -0.88 -14.44 22.03
C GLU A 184 -1.19 -15.66 22.92
N PRO A 185 -1.55 -16.82 22.31
CA PRO A 185 -1.70 -17.06 20.89
C PRO A 185 -3.05 -16.58 20.32
N GLY A 186 -3.07 -16.25 19.03
CA GLY A 186 -4.30 -16.17 18.23
C GLY A 186 -4.83 -14.75 17.97
N SER A 187 -4.00 -13.72 18.15
CA SER A 187 -4.44 -12.33 17.92
C SER A 187 -4.84 -12.08 16.47
N TYR A 188 -4.10 -12.66 15.53
CA TYR A 188 -4.32 -12.48 14.10
C TYR A 188 -5.66 -13.08 13.66
N GLU A 189 -6.00 -14.26 14.15
CA GLU A 189 -7.27 -14.94 13.91
C GLU A 189 -8.43 -14.13 14.49
N ARG A 190 -8.28 -13.60 15.71
CA ARG A 190 -9.30 -12.74 16.34
C ARG A 190 -9.47 -11.42 15.59
N TYR A 191 -8.38 -10.79 15.14
CA TYR A 191 -8.41 -9.60 14.28
C TYR A 191 -9.20 -9.87 12.99
N ASN A 192 -8.87 -10.96 12.27
CA ASN A 192 -9.56 -11.34 11.05
C ASN A 192 -11.03 -11.73 11.30
N ALA A 193 -11.36 -12.31 12.46
CA ALA A 193 -12.74 -12.60 12.82
C ALA A 193 -13.57 -11.32 13.01
N VAL A 194 -13.00 -10.26 13.57
CA VAL A 194 -13.67 -8.96 13.70
C VAL A 194 -13.92 -8.34 12.34
N LEU A 195 -12.91 -8.33 11.46
CA LEU A 195 -13.07 -7.87 10.07
C LEU A 195 -14.18 -8.63 9.34
N LYS A 196 -14.13 -9.96 9.40
CA LYS A 196 -15.13 -10.84 8.78
C LYS A 196 -16.54 -10.53 9.28
N THR A 197 -16.71 -10.46 10.59
CA THR A 197 -18.00 -10.16 11.22
C THR A 197 -18.49 -8.77 10.83
N PHE A 198 -17.62 -7.75 10.88
CA PHE A 198 -17.97 -6.38 10.51
C PHE A 198 -18.46 -6.30 9.07
N LEU A 199 -17.73 -6.89 8.13
CA LEU A 199 -18.07 -6.82 6.72
C LEU A 199 -19.29 -7.68 6.36
N GLN A 200 -19.43 -8.88 6.95
CA GLN A 200 -20.61 -9.75 6.77
C GLN A 200 -21.89 -9.17 7.39
N SER A 201 -21.76 -8.37 8.45
CA SER A 201 -22.90 -7.67 9.06
C SER A 201 -23.42 -6.48 8.23
N GLY A 202 -22.84 -6.22 7.05
CA GLY A 202 -23.18 -5.04 6.25
C GLY A 202 -22.57 -3.75 6.83
N TRP A 203 -21.38 -3.85 7.43
CA TRP A 203 -20.65 -2.73 8.04
C TRP A 203 -21.36 -2.12 9.26
N ASN A 204 -21.89 -2.96 10.14
CA ASN A 204 -22.52 -2.50 11.37
C ASN A 204 -21.48 -1.84 12.31
N GLU A 205 -21.46 -0.49 12.34
CA GLU A 205 -20.57 0.29 13.21
C GLU A 205 -20.74 -0.02 14.71
N GLY A 206 -21.91 -0.52 15.13
CA GLY A 206 -22.14 -0.96 16.51
C GLY A 206 -21.20 -2.08 16.95
N LEU A 207 -20.62 -2.85 16.03
CA LEU A 207 -19.59 -3.84 16.36
C LEU A 207 -18.25 -3.20 16.75
N LEU A 208 -17.99 -1.97 16.29
CA LEU A 208 -16.76 -1.25 16.57
C LEU A 208 -16.84 -0.42 17.86
N THR A 209 -18.05 -0.06 18.32
CA THR A 209 -18.24 0.79 19.52
C THR A 209 -17.75 0.16 20.82
N ARG A 210 -17.57 -1.16 20.86
CA ARG A 210 -16.97 -1.86 22.01
C ARG A 210 -15.48 -1.60 22.16
N TYR A 211 -14.80 -1.20 21.08
CA TYR A 211 -13.36 -0.97 21.05
C TYR A 211 -13.00 0.47 21.35
N TYR A 212 -11.75 0.70 21.74
CA TYR A 212 -11.25 2.06 21.89
C TYR A 212 -11.27 2.79 20.56
N ARG A 213 -11.89 3.97 20.55
CA ARG A 213 -11.88 4.90 19.43
C ARG A 213 -11.01 6.08 19.79
N ALA A 214 -10.09 6.46 18.90
CA ALA A 214 -9.29 7.66 19.09
C ALA A 214 -10.19 8.91 19.13
N PRO A 215 -9.90 9.90 19.99
CA PRO A 215 -10.68 11.14 20.07
C PRO A 215 -10.48 12.04 18.84
N THR A 216 -9.33 11.92 18.17
CA THR A 216 -9.00 12.67 16.95
C THR A 216 -9.63 12.00 15.73
N GLU A 217 -10.28 12.78 14.87
CA GLU A 217 -10.62 12.36 13.51
C GLU A 217 -9.62 12.96 12.50
N LEU A 218 -9.41 12.26 11.40
CA LEU A 218 -8.65 12.76 10.26
C LEU A 218 -9.54 12.83 9.03
N TYR A 219 -9.30 13.79 8.15
CA TYR A 219 -10.09 14.03 6.95
C TYR A 219 -9.25 13.67 5.73
N ALA A 220 -9.49 12.49 5.16
CA ALA A 220 -8.72 11.97 4.03
C ALA A 220 -9.31 12.47 2.71
N SER A 221 -8.47 13.10 1.89
CA SER A 221 -8.81 13.40 0.49
C SER A 221 -8.58 12.20 -0.43
N GLN A 222 -7.78 11.23 0.00
CA GLN A 222 -7.38 10.03 -0.73
C GLN A 222 -6.88 8.96 0.24
N VAL A 223 -6.85 7.70 -0.20
CA VAL A 223 -6.15 6.61 0.49
C VAL A 223 -4.97 6.19 -0.37
N TYR A 224 -3.81 6.74 -0.05
CA TYR A 224 -2.54 6.39 -0.69
C TYR A 224 -1.43 6.52 0.35
N VAL A 225 -1.26 5.46 1.12
CA VAL A 225 -0.26 5.30 2.17
C VAL A 225 0.86 4.41 1.63
N PRO A 226 2.04 4.98 1.29
CA PRO A 226 3.24 4.25 0.99
C PRO A 226 3.66 3.32 2.12
N ILE A 227 4.51 2.37 1.75
CA ILE A 227 5.13 1.46 2.70
C ILE A 227 5.85 2.23 3.81
N GLY A 228 5.42 1.97 5.03
CA GLY A 228 5.89 2.63 6.25
C GLY A 228 5.72 1.75 7.47
N ASP A 229 5.98 2.30 8.64
CA ASP A 229 5.78 1.62 9.92
C ASP A 229 4.31 1.76 10.36
N SER A 230 3.72 0.68 10.88
CA SER A 230 2.37 0.70 11.46
C SER A 230 2.17 1.79 12.52
N ALA A 231 3.24 2.24 13.18
CA ALA A 231 3.23 3.33 14.16
C ALA A 231 2.84 4.70 13.58
N GLU A 232 2.87 4.87 12.26
CA GLU A 232 2.40 6.10 11.62
C GLU A 232 0.91 6.35 11.88
N ALA A 233 0.05 5.31 11.92
CA ALA A 233 -1.37 5.50 12.16
C ALA A 233 -1.65 6.03 13.58
N PRO A 234 -1.22 5.37 14.68
CA PRO A 234 -1.37 5.92 16.03
C PRO A 234 -0.79 7.34 16.17
N ARG A 235 0.33 7.65 15.51
CA ARG A 235 0.93 8.99 15.53
C ARG A 235 0.04 10.02 14.83
N ALA A 236 -0.47 9.71 13.65
CA ALA A 236 -1.37 10.60 12.90
C ALA A 236 -2.65 10.90 13.69
N PHE A 237 -3.19 9.91 14.40
CA PHE A 237 -4.37 10.06 15.25
C PHE A 237 -4.07 10.59 16.68
N ARG A 238 -2.79 10.88 16.99
CA ARG A 238 -2.30 11.42 18.28
C ARG A 238 -2.54 10.50 19.48
N VAL A 239 -2.51 9.19 19.25
CA VAL A 239 -2.73 8.14 20.26
C VAL A 239 -1.55 7.18 20.38
N GLN A 240 -0.37 7.56 19.88
CA GLN A 240 0.85 6.73 19.89
C GLN A 240 1.33 6.33 21.30
N ASN A 241 0.91 7.07 22.34
CA ASN A 241 1.22 6.76 23.74
C ASN A 241 0.14 5.88 24.41
N GLU A 242 -0.98 5.65 23.73
CA GLU A 242 -2.13 4.89 24.23
C GLU A 242 -2.34 3.58 23.46
N VAL A 243 -1.86 3.51 22.23
CA VAL A 243 -2.13 2.41 21.30
C VAL A 243 -0.82 1.91 20.69
N LYS A 244 -0.59 0.59 20.74
CA LYS A 244 0.52 -0.07 20.05
C LYS A 244 0.25 -0.20 18.53
N PRO A 245 1.30 -0.23 17.70
CA PRO A 245 1.21 -0.17 16.23
C PRO A 245 0.87 -1.55 15.61
N ASN A 246 -0.29 -2.10 15.97
CA ASN A 246 -0.83 -3.35 15.43
C ASN A 246 -2.31 -3.50 15.77
N PHE A 247 -3.04 -4.35 15.04
CA PHE A 247 -4.45 -4.69 15.26
C PHE A 247 -5.38 -3.48 15.40
N TRP A 248 -5.26 -2.52 14.50
CA TRP A 248 -6.09 -1.31 14.47
C TRP A 248 -6.87 -1.23 13.15
N LEU A 249 -7.98 -0.50 13.17
CA LEU A 249 -8.79 -0.18 11.99
C LEU A 249 -8.95 1.33 11.86
N VAL A 250 -9.09 1.83 10.62
CA VAL A 250 -9.61 3.16 10.36
C VAL A 250 -10.80 3.05 9.41
N LEU A 251 -11.95 3.55 9.85
CA LEU A 251 -13.15 3.65 9.02
C LEU A 251 -13.30 5.10 8.54
N TYR A 252 -13.09 5.30 7.24
CA TYR A 252 -13.36 6.57 6.56
C TYR A 252 -14.78 6.59 6.02
N LYS A 253 -15.51 7.68 6.27
CA LYS A 253 -16.89 7.88 5.79
C LYS A 253 -17.07 9.25 5.18
N GLY A 254 -17.82 9.31 4.08
CA GLY A 254 -18.20 10.57 3.47
C GLY A 254 -19.07 10.39 2.25
N GLU A 255 -19.25 11.48 1.51
CA GLU A 255 -19.95 11.50 0.24
C GLU A 255 -18.99 12.01 -0.83
N VAL A 256 -18.90 11.30 -1.96
CA VAL A 256 -18.04 11.68 -3.09
C VAL A 256 -18.89 12.04 -4.29
N THR A 257 -18.46 13.05 -5.06
CA THR A 257 -19.20 13.53 -6.24
C THR A 257 -18.46 13.18 -7.52
N ALA A 258 -19.17 12.57 -8.46
CA ALA A 258 -18.61 12.30 -9.79
C ALA A 258 -18.36 13.62 -10.54
N PRO A 259 -17.17 13.89 -11.07
CA PRO A 259 -16.86 15.06 -11.86
C PRO A 259 -17.24 14.83 -13.33
N ARG A 260 -17.44 13.56 -13.73
CA ARG A 260 -17.87 13.15 -15.07
C ARG A 260 -18.54 11.78 -15.02
N SER A 261 -19.39 11.53 -16.01
CA SER A 261 -20.01 10.22 -16.20
C SER A 261 -18.99 9.19 -16.67
N GLY A 262 -19.18 7.94 -16.31
CA GLY A 262 -18.31 6.85 -16.75
C GLY A 262 -18.60 5.53 -16.06
N THR A 263 -17.86 4.50 -16.47
CA THR A 263 -17.85 3.19 -15.80
C THR A 263 -16.46 2.97 -15.22
N PHE A 264 -16.38 2.80 -13.91
CA PHE A 264 -15.14 2.76 -13.16
C PHE A 264 -15.04 1.51 -12.29
N ARG A 265 -13.83 1.13 -11.90
CA ARG A 265 -13.58 0.18 -10.81
C ARG A 265 -12.41 0.66 -9.96
N PHE A 266 -12.39 0.29 -8.69
CA PHE A 266 -11.22 0.51 -7.85
C PHE A 266 -10.15 -0.52 -8.14
N VAL A 267 -8.89 -0.09 -8.05
CA VAL A 267 -7.71 -0.93 -8.17
C VAL A 267 -6.80 -0.62 -6.99
N GLY A 268 -6.26 -1.64 -6.32
CA GLY A 268 -5.52 -1.38 -5.10
C GLY A 268 -5.00 -2.60 -4.39
N ARG A 269 -4.31 -2.35 -3.28
CA ARG A 269 -3.84 -3.37 -2.33
C ARG A 269 -3.70 -2.71 -0.97
N GLY A 270 -4.06 -3.45 0.07
CA GLY A 270 -3.81 -3.08 1.44
C GLY A 270 -3.02 -4.13 2.20
N ASP A 271 -2.18 -3.64 3.09
CA ASP A 271 -1.45 -4.41 4.08
C ASP A 271 -1.83 -3.88 5.48
N ASN A 272 -2.82 -4.44 6.19
CA ASN A 272 -3.46 -5.73 5.93
C ASN A 272 -4.83 -5.67 5.26
N THR A 273 -5.56 -4.57 5.43
CA THR A 273 -6.98 -4.47 5.07
C THR A 273 -7.23 -3.22 4.24
N LEU A 274 -7.91 -3.37 3.12
CA LEU A 274 -8.40 -2.25 2.30
C LEU A 274 -9.71 -2.66 1.63
N VAL A 275 -10.83 -2.11 2.08
CA VAL A 275 -12.15 -2.45 1.56
C VAL A 275 -12.92 -1.17 1.26
N VAL A 276 -13.64 -1.12 0.14
CA VAL A 276 -14.47 0.03 -0.25
C VAL A 276 -15.92 -0.38 -0.40
N ARG A 277 -16.79 0.39 0.23
CA ARG A 277 -18.25 0.30 0.10
C ARG A 277 -18.78 1.57 -0.57
N LEU A 278 -19.60 1.37 -1.60
CA LEU A 278 -20.29 2.40 -2.36
C LEU A 278 -21.78 2.08 -2.42
N ARG A 279 -22.64 3.06 -2.13
CA ARG A 279 -24.11 2.85 -2.13
C ARG A 279 -24.52 1.60 -1.36
N GLU A 280 -23.99 1.46 -0.15
CA GLU A 280 -24.22 0.32 0.75
C GLU A 280 -23.73 -1.05 0.24
N LYS A 281 -23.09 -1.11 -0.92
CA LYS A 281 -22.53 -2.34 -1.50
C LYS A 281 -21.01 -2.32 -1.43
N THR A 282 -20.41 -3.38 -0.89
CA THR A 282 -18.97 -3.59 -0.99
C THR A 282 -18.60 -3.82 -2.45
N VAL A 283 -17.76 -2.95 -3.01
CA VAL A 283 -17.37 -2.96 -4.44
C VAL A 283 -15.90 -3.31 -4.66
N PHE A 284 -15.09 -3.27 -3.62
CA PHE A 284 -13.66 -3.57 -3.69
C PHE A 284 -13.13 -4.12 -2.37
N ASP A 285 -12.26 -5.13 -2.46
CA ASP A 285 -11.49 -5.69 -1.35
C ASP A 285 -10.08 -5.98 -1.88
N GLY A 286 -9.13 -5.17 -1.42
CA GLY A 286 -7.71 -5.30 -1.69
C GLY A 286 -6.94 -5.82 -0.48
N SER A 287 -7.61 -6.40 0.51
CA SER A 287 -6.98 -6.92 1.74
C SER A 287 -6.10 -8.14 1.45
N TRP A 288 -5.27 -8.51 2.41
CA TRP A 288 -4.63 -9.83 2.37
C TRP A 288 -5.66 -10.95 2.32
N PRO A 289 -5.38 -12.08 1.62
CA PRO A 289 -6.35 -13.16 1.42
C PRO A 289 -7.00 -13.68 2.71
N GLU A 290 -6.27 -13.68 3.82
CA GLU A 290 -6.75 -14.15 5.13
C GLU A 290 -7.80 -13.21 5.76
N ALA A 291 -7.67 -11.91 5.45
CA ALA A 291 -8.56 -10.83 5.90
C ALA A 291 -9.72 -10.58 4.92
N SER A 292 -9.58 -11.01 3.66
CA SER A 292 -10.58 -10.83 2.62
C SER A 292 -11.88 -11.57 2.93
N VAL A 293 -12.99 -10.93 2.61
CA VAL A 293 -14.35 -11.47 2.78
C VAL A 293 -15.20 -11.38 1.53
N LEU A 294 -14.74 -10.63 0.53
CA LEU A 294 -15.39 -10.67 -0.77
C LEU A 294 -15.16 -12.04 -1.39
N ASP A 295 -16.19 -12.52 -2.09
CA ASP A 295 -16.04 -13.64 -3.02
C ASP A 295 -14.83 -13.36 -3.92
N PRO A 296 -13.86 -14.28 -4.03
CA PRO A 296 -12.74 -14.14 -4.96
C PRO A 296 -13.18 -13.80 -6.39
N SER A 297 -14.40 -14.17 -6.80
CA SER A 297 -14.99 -13.80 -8.10
C SER A 297 -15.29 -12.30 -8.22
N ALA A 298 -15.59 -11.62 -7.11
CA ALA A 298 -15.78 -10.17 -7.05
C ALA A 298 -14.43 -9.40 -7.09
N VAL A 299 -13.31 -10.08 -6.81
CA VAL A 299 -11.95 -9.57 -6.96
C VAL A 299 -11.39 -10.02 -8.30
N THR A 300 -11.52 -9.15 -9.31
CA THR A 300 -11.18 -9.50 -10.67
C THR A 300 -9.67 -9.30 -10.95
N GLU A 301 -8.96 -10.40 -11.24
CA GLU A 301 -7.67 -10.43 -11.96
C GLU A 301 -6.40 -9.86 -11.28
N GLN A 302 -5.95 -10.46 -10.18
CA GLN A 302 -4.69 -10.04 -9.51
C GLN A 302 -3.43 -10.16 -10.39
N ASN A 303 -3.31 -11.24 -11.17
CA ASN A 303 -2.09 -11.53 -11.93
C ASN A 303 -1.84 -10.61 -13.13
N LYS A 304 -2.84 -9.84 -13.58
CA LYS A 304 -2.71 -8.96 -14.76
C LYS A 304 -2.45 -7.49 -14.40
N LEU A 305 -2.62 -7.11 -13.14
CA LEU A 305 -2.57 -5.70 -12.70
C LEU A 305 -1.18 -5.27 -12.24
N GLY A 306 -0.29 -6.23 -12.00
CA GLY A 306 1.06 -5.97 -11.51
C GLY A 306 1.17 -5.93 -9.99
N ASN A 307 2.40 -5.82 -9.49
CA ASN A 307 2.66 -5.73 -8.06
C ASN A 307 2.38 -4.32 -7.53
N ALA A 308 1.79 -4.19 -6.35
CA ALA A 308 1.60 -2.94 -5.64
C ALA A 308 2.95 -2.36 -5.22
N ALA A 309 3.79 -3.15 -4.55
CA ALA A 309 5.05 -2.64 -4.00
C ALA A 309 6.24 -3.57 -4.30
N VAL A 310 6.18 -4.79 -3.75
CA VAL A 310 7.22 -5.81 -3.92
C VAL A 310 6.66 -7.02 -4.69
N PRO A 311 7.52 -7.85 -5.30
CA PRO A 311 7.08 -9.09 -5.94
C PRO A 311 6.21 -9.94 -5.01
N GLY A 312 5.04 -10.36 -5.47
CA GLY A 312 4.10 -11.15 -4.68
C GLY A 312 2.99 -10.33 -3.99
N TRP A 313 3.03 -9.00 -4.11
CA TRP A 313 1.98 -8.11 -3.60
C TRP A 313 1.10 -7.63 -4.74
N GLN A 314 0.36 -8.52 -5.39
CA GLN A 314 -0.42 -8.14 -6.56
C GLN A 314 -1.52 -7.14 -6.22
N LEU A 315 -1.74 -6.18 -7.11
CA LEU A 315 -2.92 -5.35 -7.09
C LEU A 315 -4.16 -6.18 -7.37
N SER A 316 -5.24 -5.84 -6.71
CA SER A 316 -6.59 -6.36 -6.94
C SER A 316 -7.42 -5.32 -7.68
N ALA A 317 -8.43 -5.75 -8.45
CA ALA A 317 -9.44 -4.86 -9.00
C ALA A 317 -10.85 -5.27 -8.54
N GLY A 318 -11.66 -4.26 -8.24
CA GLY A 318 -13.02 -4.42 -7.76
C GLY A 318 -14.04 -4.59 -8.87
N GLN A 319 -15.31 -4.52 -8.48
CA GLN A 319 -16.44 -4.52 -9.38
C GLN A 319 -16.51 -3.22 -10.18
N TRP A 320 -16.88 -3.34 -11.46
CA TRP A 320 -17.25 -2.19 -12.27
C TRP A 320 -18.56 -1.57 -11.76
N PHE A 321 -18.59 -0.24 -11.68
CA PHE A 321 -19.77 0.55 -11.35
C PHE A 321 -19.90 1.72 -12.31
N THR A 322 -21.14 2.07 -12.66
CA THR A 322 -21.45 3.21 -13.52
C THR A 322 -21.98 4.36 -12.69
N ILE A 323 -21.53 5.57 -13.02
CA ILE A 323 -21.86 6.79 -12.30
C ILE A 323 -22.14 7.92 -13.30
N ALA A 324 -23.10 8.78 -12.98
CA ALA A 324 -23.38 9.99 -13.75
C ALA A 324 -22.60 11.19 -13.19
N GLN A 325 -22.22 12.13 -14.04
CA GLN A 325 -21.64 13.41 -13.62
C GLN A 325 -22.54 14.11 -12.60
N GLY A 326 -21.94 14.65 -11.54
CA GLY A 326 -22.64 15.34 -10.46
C GLY A 326 -23.34 14.41 -9.47
N GLU A 327 -23.37 13.10 -9.73
CA GLU A 327 -23.98 12.14 -8.80
C GLU A 327 -23.15 12.06 -7.51
N ARG A 328 -23.86 12.13 -6.39
CA ARG A 328 -23.32 12.05 -5.03
C ARG A 328 -23.46 10.64 -4.51
N LEU A 329 -22.35 10.06 -4.07
CA LEU A 329 -22.28 8.68 -3.60
C LEU A 329 -21.84 8.61 -2.15
N PRO A 330 -22.64 8.00 -1.25
CA PRO A 330 -22.12 7.62 0.05
C PRO A 330 -21.03 6.58 -0.13
N MET A 331 -19.87 6.86 0.47
CA MET A 331 -18.67 6.05 0.40
C MET A 331 -18.14 5.76 1.80
N GLU A 332 -17.74 4.52 2.00
CA GLU A 332 -17.00 4.08 3.18
C GLU A 332 -15.74 3.34 2.73
N ILE A 333 -14.62 3.61 3.40
CA ILE A 333 -13.36 2.91 3.17
C ILE A 333 -12.87 2.39 4.52
N LEU A 334 -12.68 1.08 4.62
CA LEU A 334 -12.08 0.44 5.78
C LEU A 334 -10.63 0.12 5.46
N ILE A 335 -9.73 0.61 6.31
CA ILE A 335 -8.34 0.18 6.33
C ILE A 335 -7.97 -0.42 7.67
N GLY A 336 -6.91 -1.22 7.72
CA GLY A 336 -6.48 -1.85 8.96
C GLY A 336 -5.17 -2.59 8.84
N ASP A 337 -4.54 -2.83 9.99
CA ASP A 337 -3.22 -3.42 10.07
C ASP A 337 -3.08 -4.30 11.32
N ALA A 338 -2.38 -5.42 11.18
CA ALA A 338 -1.98 -6.35 12.22
C ALA A 338 -0.54 -6.12 12.71
N GLY A 339 0.18 -5.16 12.11
CA GLY A 339 1.45 -4.62 12.60
C GLY A 339 2.64 -4.92 11.70
N GLY A 340 3.76 -4.23 11.98
CA GLY A 340 4.97 -4.30 11.16
C GLY A 340 4.99 -3.23 10.09
N SER A 341 5.21 -3.63 8.83
CA SER A 341 5.12 -2.72 7.70
C SER A 341 3.65 -2.54 7.30
N PHE A 342 3.29 -1.32 6.92
CA PHE A 342 1.92 -0.96 6.52
C PHE A 342 1.94 -0.21 5.19
N SER A 343 0.99 -0.51 4.31
CA SER A 343 0.68 0.33 3.16
C SER A 343 -0.75 0.11 2.66
N ASP A 344 -1.31 1.14 2.05
CA ASP A 344 -2.62 1.07 1.40
C ASP A 344 -2.64 1.95 0.16
N TYR A 345 -2.97 1.33 -0.97
CA TYR A 345 -3.05 2.03 -2.25
C TYR A 345 -4.46 1.89 -2.82
N LEU A 346 -5.20 3.00 -2.89
CA LEU A 346 -6.47 3.06 -3.60
C LEU A 346 -6.34 3.90 -4.86
N MET A 347 -6.42 3.22 -6.00
CA MET A 347 -6.44 3.78 -7.34
C MET A 347 -7.78 3.50 -8.00
N ILE A 348 -7.97 4.06 -9.18
CA ILE A 348 -9.19 3.91 -9.94
C ILE A 348 -8.90 3.72 -11.43
N GLU A 349 -9.67 2.83 -12.04
CA GLU A 349 -9.62 2.54 -13.46
C GLU A 349 -10.96 2.89 -14.11
N GLU A 350 -10.91 3.51 -15.28
CA GLU A 350 -12.03 3.71 -16.18
C GLU A 350 -12.06 2.61 -17.24
N LYS A 351 -13.25 2.10 -17.54
CA LYS A 351 -13.44 1.06 -18.54
C LYS A 351 -13.01 1.55 -19.92
N GLY A 352 -11.98 0.90 -20.49
CA GLY A 352 -11.40 1.30 -21.77
C GLY A 352 -10.45 2.51 -21.68
N GLY A 353 -10.17 3.00 -20.47
CA GLY A 353 -9.18 4.04 -20.22
C GLY A 353 -7.79 3.63 -20.68
N LYS A 354 -7.02 4.61 -21.16
CA LYS A 354 -5.63 4.39 -21.59
C LYS A 354 -4.69 4.99 -20.56
N TYR A 355 -3.79 4.17 -20.06
CA TYR A 355 -2.84 4.52 -19.01
C TYR A 355 -1.42 4.18 -19.46
N LEU A 356 -0.45 4.91 -18.92
CA LEU A 356 0.95 4.61 -19.15
C LEU A 356 1.34 3.31 -18.45
N SER A 357 2.24 2.55 -19.05
CA SER A 357 2.95 1.50 -18.34
C SER A 357 3.85 2.14 -17.29
N ARG A 358 3.98 1.47 -16.15
CA ARG A 358 4.99 1.83 -15.16
C ARG A 358 6.39 1.68 -15.75
N ARG A 359 7.33 2.48 -15.25
CA ARG A 359 8.73 2.51 -15.70
C ARG A 359 9.42 1.16 -15.53
N ASP A 360 9.09 0.45 -14.46
CA ASP A 360 9.59 -0.89 -14.14
C ASP A 360 8.91 -2.00 -14.96
N ARG A 361 7.91 -1.65 -15.78
CA ARG A 361 7.06 -2.57 -16.56
C ARG A 361 6.30 -3.60 -15.71
N SER A 362 6.17 -3.36 -14.40
CA SER A 362 5.46 -4.28 -13.51
C SER A 362 3.95 -4.26 -13.72
N GLY A 363 3.42 -3.24 -14.40
CA GLY A 363 2.00 -3.12 -14.72
C GLY A 363 1.64 -1.73 -15.24
N VAL A 364 0.40 -1.34 -14.96
CA VAL A 364 -0.19 -0.08 -15.38
C VAL A 364 -0.07 0.97 -14.27
N ALA A 365 0.27 2.19 -14.64
CA ALA A 365 0.24 3.33 -13.72
C ALA A 365 -1.19 3.88 -13.63
N TYR A 366 -2.02 3.31 -12.74
CA TYR A 366 -3.37 3.81 -12.50
C TYR A 366 -3.35 5.15 -11.74
N PRO A 367 -4.33 6.04 -11.96
CA PRO A 367 -4.47 7.25 -11.17
C PRO A 367 -4.97 6.93 -9.76
N ILE A 368 -4.51 7.72 -8.79
CA ILE A 368 -4.97 7.64 -7.41
C ILE A 368 -6.43 8.08 -7.32
N PHE A 369 -7.21 7.34 -6.54
CA PHE A 369 -8.55 7.80 -6.18
C PHE A 369 -8.45 8.97 -5.19
N GLN A 370 -9.04 10.10 -5.55
CA GLN A 370 -9.18 11.26 -4.68
C GLN A 370 -10.66 11.58 -4.52
N ALA A 371 -11.15 11.66 -3.28
CA ALA A 371 -12.47 12.18 -2.94
C ALA A 371 -12.53 13.71 -3.13
N VAL A 372 -11.40 14.38 -2.91
CA VAL A 372 -11.21 15.82 -3.17
C VAL A 372 -9.82 16.01 -3.72
N LYS A 373 -9.66 16.92 -4.69
CA LYS A 373 -8.34 17.25 -5.21
C LYS A 373 -7.39 17.65 -4.08
N SER A 374 -6.25 17.00 -4.04
CA SER A 374 -5.19 17.26 -3.06
C SER A 374 -3.82 16.96 -3.68
N PRO A 375 -2.76 17.69 -3.30
CA PRO A 375 -1.41 17.23 -3.53
C PRO A 375 -1.23 15.83 -2.94
N LEU A 376 -0.32 15.05 -3.53
CA LEU A 376 0.18 13.85 -2.88
C LEU A 376 0.82 14.25 -1.54
N PRO A 377 0.60 13.49 -0.45
CA PRO A 377 1.31 13.72 0.80
C PRO A 377 2.81 13.73 0.52
N ILE A 378 3.52 14.75 1.01
CA ILE A 378 4.97 14.80 0.91
C ILE A 378 5.51 13.89 2.00
N TRP A 379 5.94 12.70 1.60
CA TRP A 379 6.61 11.76 2.48
C TRP A 379 8.03 12.25 2.75
N GLY A 380 8.48 12.13 3.99
CA GLY A 380 9.89 12.30 4.32
C GLY A 380 10.72 11.39 3.41
N LEU A 381 11.46 12.00 2.50
CA LEU A 381 12.39 11.36 1.55
C LEU A 381 13.49 10.53 2.24
N SER A 382 13.51 10.48 3.56
CA SER A 382 14.49 9.77 4.38
C SER A 382 14.20 8.29 4.60
N ARG A 383 13.05 7.74 4.18
CA ARG A 383 12.79 6.28 4.19
C ARG A 383 12.01 5.72 3.01
N VAL A 384 11.48 6.55 2.11
CA VAL A 384 10.88 6.07 0.87
C VAL A 384 12.01 5.74 -0.10
N SER A 385 12.35 4.46 -0.23
CA SER A 385 13.08 4.01 -1.42
C SER A 385 12.19 4.33 -2.62
N SER A 386 12.56 5.38 -3.35
CA SER A 386 12.03 5.66 -4.67
C SER A 386 12.17 4.37 -5.51
N GLY A 387 11.05 3.68 -5.76
CA GLY A 387 11.02 2.39 -6.47
C GLY A 387 10.30 1.24 -5.78
N VAL A 388 9.88 1.37 -4.50
CA VAL A 388 9.13 0.29 -3.81
C VAL A 388 7.61 0.51 -3.80
N ASN A 389 7.11 1.71 -4.08
CA ASN A 389 5.66 1.98 -4.13
C ASN A 389 5.17 1.96 -5.59
N PRO A 390 3.89 1.69 -5.85
CA PRO A 390 3.40 1.60 -7.22
C PRO A 390 3.54 2.95 -7.90
N GLU A 391 4.12 2.98 -9.09
CA GLU A 391 4.04 4.19 -9.91
C GLU A 391 2.58 4.42 -10.30
N VAL A 392 2.12 5.65 -10.06
CA VAL A 392 0.75 6.09 -10.33
C VAL A 392 0.76 7.08 -11.49
N ALA A 393 -0.32 7.10 -12.27
CA ALA A 393 -0.51 8.19 -13.23
C ALA A 393 -0.58 9.54 -12.48
N PRO A 394 -0.17 10.65 -13.13
CA PRO A 394 -0.43 11.98 -12.61
C PRO A 394 -1.87 12.06 -12.12
N ALA A 395 -2.07 12.54 -10.88
CA ALA A 395 -3.34 12.45 -10.16
C ALA A 395 -4.51 12.84 -11.06
N ALA A 396 -5.23 11.84 -11.59
CA ALA A 396 -6.48 12.09 -12.26
C ALA A 396 -7.48 12.34 -11.15
N THR A 397 -7.92 13.59 -11.01
CA THR A 397 -9.07 13.91 -10.17
C THR A 397 -10.28 13.25 -10.82
N ILE A 398 -10.62 12.03 -10.41
CA ILE A 398 -11.83 11.33 -10.86
C ILE A 398 -13.00 11.61 -9.92
N PHE A 399 -12.81 12.24 -8.75
CA PHE A 399 -13.90 12.78 -7.92
C PHE A 399 -13.51 14.15 -7.38
N ASP A 400 -14.27 15.18 -7.76
CA ASP A 400 -14.11 16.52 -7.21
C ASP A 400 -15.26 16.74 -6.23
N GLY A 401 -14.93 16.84 -4.96
CA GLY A 401 -15.87 17.27 -3.93
C GLY A 401 -16.24 18.74 -4.15
N GLY A 402 -17.22 18.99 -5.02
CA GLY A 402 -18.04 20.20 -4.98
C GLY A 402 -17.48 21.46 -5.65
N SER A 403 -16.86 21.37 -6.82
CA SER A 403 -16.62 22.54 -7.67
C SER A 403 -17.05 22.29 -9.12
N SER A 404 -18.17 22.89 -9.51
CA SER A 404 -18.77 22.82 -10.85
C SER A 404 -18.02 23.69 -11.87
N ALA A 405 -16.71 23.47 -12.06
CA ALA A 405 -15.97 24.11 -13.14
C ALA A 405 -15.72 23.10 -14.28
N PRO A 406 -16.21 23.36 -15.50
CA PRO A 406 -15.95 22.47 -16.64
C PRO A 406 -14.45 22.42 -16.97
N PRO A 407 -13.92 21.26 -17.39
CA PRO A 407 -12.52 21.13 -17.77
C PRO A 407 -12.21 22.01 -18.99
N SER A 408 -11.24 22.91 -18.83
CA SER A 408 -10.68 23.67 -19.94
C SER A 408 -9.92 22.73 -20.88
N ILE A 409 -10.42 22.62 -22.11
CA ILE A 409 -9.77 21.95 -23.22
C ILE A 409 -8.54 22.79 -23.61
N PHE A 410 -7.33 22.27 -23.37
CA PHE A 410 -6.14 22.82 -24.01
C PHE A 410 -6.09 22.32 -25.46
N LYS A 411 -6.04 23.29 -26.39
CA LYS A 411 -5.69 23.12 -27.80
C LYS A 411 -4.19 22.92 -27.99
#